data_AF-A0A1A9ANR4-F1
#
_entry.id   AF-A0A1A9ANR4-F1
#
_cell.length_a   1.000
_cell.length_b   1.000
_cell.length_c   1.000
_cell.angle_alpha   90.00
_cell.angle_beta   90.00
_cell.angle_gamma   90.00
#
_symmetry.space_group_name_H-M   'P 1'
#
loop_
_entity.id
_entity.type
_entity.pdbx_description
1 polymer ?
#
loop_
_entity_poly.entity_id
_entity_poly.type
_entity_poly.pdbx_seq_one_letter_code
_entity_poly.pdbx_strand_id
1 'polypeptide(L)'
;MSSRVQDVYSFFEFFKKYKRYESEMEKKYLEGTHGTSCVSYLSDFKNLGTERANNICVKFKILYNFMISTKTSPKSKSLDDIDFAYLNYWLNTKSKNSTIIYGLSVNDFQETIGHAENEFFDVYFDEKLYDIEENVFKNMNLLDYLYDNYGIIFKNISENTEEEKISCLQYTQEFIDNYKKCIIQCPIDDTNFCKALKHFKMEYDKIFFNEGSITEQCMDQEHLRLPTYKDVSVGDKITIAGTILGPSFGTLFASVFLYKFTPFGQWIHAKIRRNKGEDSELYEENDPSFLNISDNEIINFDQNPYHISYDSVVNS
;
A
#
# COMPACT_ATOMS: atom_id res chain seq x y z
N MET A 1 32.00 12.21 -16.95
CA MET A 1 31.38 10.93 -17.40
C MET A 1 29.96 10.85 -16.85
N SER A 2 29.06 10.05 -17.45
CA SER A 2 27.81 9.69 -16.79
C SER A 2 28.08 8.46 -15.91
N SER A 3 27.92 8.59 -14.60
CA SER A 3 27.91 7.44 -13.70
C SER A 3 26.65 6.64 -13.97
N ARG A 4 26.81 5.43 -14.53
CA ARG A 4 25.75 4.43 -14.43
C ARG A 4 25.60 4.08 -12.95
N VAL A 5 24.55 4.58 -12.31
CA VAL A 5 24.08 4.02 -11.04
C VAL A 5 23.87 2.52 -11.28
N GLN A 6 24.66 1.68 -10.60
CA GLN A 6 24.59 0.22 -10.78
C GLN A 6 23.17 -0.24 -10.44
N ASP A 7 22.58 -1.10 -11.27
CA ASP A 7 21.20 -1.51 -11.04
C ASP A 7 21.12 -2.56 -9.92
N VAL A 8 20.95 -2.04 -8.70
CA VAL A 8 20.78 -2.82 -7.46
C VAL A 8 19.56 -3.74 -7.47
N TYR A 9 18.57 -3.52 -8.35
CA TYR A 9 17.37 -4.36 -8.47
C TYR A 9 17.46 -5.39 -9.60
N SER A 10 18.45 -5.31 -10.48
CA SER A 10 18.60 -6.22 -11.64
C SER A 10 18.63 -7.71 -11.28
N PHE A 11 19.09 -8.07 -10.07
CA PHE A 11 19.12 -9.46 -9.62
C PHE A 11 17.74 -10.08 -9.46
N PHE A 12 16.67 -9.29 -9.32
CA PHE A 12 15.30 -9.81 -9.19
C PHE A 12 14.81 -10.52 -10.46
N GLU A 13 15.35 -10.21 -11.64
CA GLU A 13 15.08 -10.99 -12.86
C GLU A 13 15.49 -12.46 -12.71
N PHE A 14 16.51 -12.72 -11.89
CA PHE A 14 17.07 -14.04 -11.61
C PHE A 14 16.84 -14.50 -10.16
N PHE A 15 15.88 -13.91 -9.44
CA PHE A 15 15.65 -14.17 -8.01
C PHE A 15 15.57 -15.67 -7.65
N LYS A 16 14.84 -16.44 -8.46
CA LYS A 16 14.68 -17.91 -8.34
C LYS A 16 16.02 -18.67 -8.44
N LYS A 17 16.96 -18.21 -9.28
CA LYS A 17 18.33 -18.75 -9.38
C LYS A 17 19.07 -18.51 -8.06
N TYR A 18 18.97 -17.31 -7.51
CA TYR A 18 19.72 -16.90 -6.32
C TYR A 18 19.20 -17.50 -5.00
N LYS A 19 17.88 -17.54 -4.76
CA LYS A 19 17.31 -18.24 -3.58
C LYS A 19 17.68 -19.73 -3.57
N ARG A 20 17.76 -20.39 -4.74
CA ARG A 20 18.29 -21.76 -4.86
C ARG A 20 19.77 -21.84 -4.45
N TYR A 21 20.57 -20.82 -4.77
CA TYR A 21 21.99 -20.78 -4.38
C TYR A 21 22.19 -20.57 -2.88
N GLU A 22 21.35 -19.76 -2.24
CA GLU A 22 21.31 -19.64 -0.77
C GLU A 22 20.91 -20.96 -0.10
N SER A 23 19.90 -21.67 -0.65
CA SER A 23 19.47 -22.99 -0.14
C SER A 23 20.57 -24.06 -0.24
N GLU A 24 21.26 -24.16 -1.38
CA GLU A 24 22.41 -25.05 -1.55
C GLU A 24 23.62 -24.67 -0.67
N MET A 25 23.77 -23.38 -0.33
CA MET A 25 24.78 -22.91 0.61
C MET A 25 24.45 -23.31 2.05
N GLU A 26 23.24 -23.01 2.55
CA GLU A 26 22.85 -23.35 3.93
C GLU A 26 22.84 -24.87 4.13
N LYS A 27 22.41 -25.65 3.11
CA LYS A 27 22.54 -27.11 3.12
C LYS A 27 23.99 -27.56 3.34
N LYS A 28 24.93 -27.07 2.53
CA LYS A 28 26.37 -27.41 2.67
C LYS A 28 26.93 -26.98 4.02
N TYR A 29 26.55 -25.78 4.49
CA TYR A 29 26.97 -25.27 5.79
C TYR A 29 26.51 -26.19 6.94
N LEU A 30 25.30 -26.76 6.85
CA LEU A 30 24.76 -27.73 7.81
C LEU A 30 25.34 -29.15 7.66
N GLU A 31 25.67 -29.60 6.45
CA GLU A 31 26.40 -30.86 6.20
C GLU A 31 27.85 -30.80 6.72
N GLY A 32 28.39 -29.59 6.88
CA GLY A 32 29.66 -29.28 7.53
C GLY A 32 30.54 -28.38 6.65
N THR A 33 31.44 -27.59 7.23
CA THR A 33 32.15 -26.57 6.45
C THR A 33 33.14 -27.12 5.41
N HIS A 34 33.35 -28.44 5.32
CA HIS A 34 34.25 -29.11 4.37
C HIS A 34 35.69 -28.56 4.31
N GLY A 35 36.18 -27.95 5.38
CA GLY A 35 37.49 -27.29 5.44
C GLY A 35 37.47 -25.81 5.07
N THR A 36 36.34 -25.25 4.64
CA THR A 36 36.12 -23.81 4.59
C THR A 36 36.18 -23.24 6.00
N SER A 37 37.16 -22.38 6.24
CA SER A 37 37.31 -21.56 7.45
C SER A 37 37.42 -20.10 7.04
N CYS A 38 37.05 -19.20 7.95
CA CYS A 38 37.17 -17.76 7.75
C CYS A 38 38.33 -17.22 8.59
N VAL A 39 39.43 -16.82 7.94
CA VAL A 39 40.68 -16.38 8.59
C VAL A 39 40.49 -15.04 9.30
N SER A 40 39.88 -14.07 8.61
CA SER A 40 39.53 -12.71 9.07
C SER A 40 38.84 -12.67 10.43
N TYR A 41 38.01 -13.66 10.74
CA TYR A 41 37.20 -13.70 11.96
C TYR A 41 37.49 -14.94 12.84
N LEU A 42 38.66 -15.57 12.79
CA LEU A 42 38.99 -16.74 13.63
C LEU A 42 39.00 -16.44 15.15
N SER A 43 39.29 -15.19 15.53
CA SER A 43 39.44 -14.78 16.94
C SER A 43 38.69 -13.48 17.27
N ASP A 44 37.88 -12.99 16.33
CA ASP A 44 36.99 -11.85 16.55
C ASP A 44 35.60 -12.35 16.99
N PHE A 45 35.03 -11.69 17.99
CA PHE A 45 33.70 -11.99 18.52
C PHE A 45 32.60 -11.05 17.99
N LYS A 46 32.92 -10.16 17.03
CA LYS A 46 31.93 -9.35 16.32
C LYS A 46 30.86 -10.20 15.63
N ASN A 47 29.66 -9.64 15.60
CA ASN A 47 28.54 -10.12 14.80
C ASN A 47 28.33 -9.20 13.59
N LEU A 48 27.84 -9.75 12.49
CA LEU A 48 27.24 -8.99 11.40
C LEU A 48 25.72 -9.21 11.53
N GLY A 49 25.02 -8.18 12.03
CA GLY A 49 23.65 -8.32 12.50
C GLY A 49 23.52 -9.17 13.77
N THR A 50 22.87 -10.33 13.68
CA THR A 50 22.61 -11.24 14.82
C THR A 50 23.44 -12.53 14.81
N GLU A 51 24.09 -12.87 13.69
CA GLU A 51 24.97 -14.04 13.55
C GLU A 51 26.45 -13.62 13.60
N ARG A 52 27.34 -14.52 14.07
CA ARG A 52 28.78 -14.25 14.17
C ARG A 52 29.37 -13.98 12.79
N ALA A 53 30.29 -13.01 12.72
CA ALA A 53 30.97 -12.65 11.47
C ALA A 53 31.69 -13.85 10.83
N ASN A 54 32.29 -14.73 11.65
CA ASN A 54 32.92 -15.98 11.20
C ASN A 54 31.95 -16.88 10.43
N ASN A 55 30.74 -17.13 10.99
CA ASN A 55 29.73 -17.96 10.34
C ASN A 55 29.29 -17.35 9.01
N ILE A 56 28.93 -16.06 8.99
CA ILE A 56 28.47 -15.38 7.76
C ILE A 56 29.57 -15.35 6.70
N CYS A 57 30.83 -15.21 7.10
CA CYS A 57 31.99 -15.32 6.22
C CYS A 57 32.15 -16.74 5.63
N VAL A 58 32.03 -17.81 6.42
CA VAL A 58 32.04 -19.19 5.91
C VAL A 58 30.86 -19.41 4.93
N LYS A 59 29.65 -18.97 5.28
CA LYS A 59 28.47 -19.00 4.39
C LYS A 59 28.70 -18.21 3.10
N PHE A 60 29.24 -17.00 3.18
CA PHE A 60 29.56 -16.15 2.03
C PHE A 60 30.57 -16.82 1.10
N LYS A 61 31.64 -17.42 1.63
CA LYS A 61 32.63 -18.19 0.86
C LYS A 61 31.98 -19.40 0.18
N ILE A 62 31.11 -20.15 0.87
CA ILE A 62 30.37 -21.27 0.25
C ILE A 62 29.45 -20.77 -0.88
N LEU A 63 28.70 -19.68 -0.66
CA LEU A 63 27.81 -19.07 -1.65
C LEU A 63 28.58 -18.57 -2.89
N TYR A 64 29.64 -17.82 -2.68
CA TYR A 64 30.51 -17.25 -3.72
C TYR A 64 31.15 -18.35 -4.60
N ASN A 65 31.77 -19.36 -3.97
CA ASN A 65 32.37 -20.47 -4.70
C ASN A 65 31.31 -21.32 -5.43
N PHE A 66 30.12 -21.49 -4.84
CA PHE A 66 29.02 -22.17 -5.54
C PHE A 66 28.56 -21.36 -6.76
N MET A 67 28.38 -20.06 -6.63
CA MET A 67 28.03 -19.16 -7.74
C MET A 67 29.06 -19.23 -8.88
N ILE A 68 30.37 -19.14 -8.58
CA ILE A 68 31.44 -19.35 -9.56
C ILE A 68 31.35 -20.74 -10.20
N SER A 69 31.11 -21.81 -9.42
CA SER A 69 31.02 -23.18 -9.96
C SER A 69 29.89 -23.38 -10.98
N THR A 70 28.87 -22.50 -10.98
CA THR A 70 27.79 -22.50 -11.98
C THR A 70 28.11 -21.73 -13.27
N LYS A 71 29.23 -21.00 -13.33
CA LYS A 71 29.65 -20.26 -14.54
C LYS A 71 30.21 -21.22 -15.59
N THR A 72 29.53 -21.32 -16.73
CA THR A 72 29.78 -22.34 -17.77
C THR A 72 30.97 -22.09 -18.70
N SER A 73 31.66 -20.93 -18.61
CA SER A 73 32.80 -20.60 -19.46
C SER A 73 34.09 -20.42 -18.65
N PRO A 74 35.23 -21.02 -19.08
CA PRO A 74 36.53 -20.75 -18.47
C PRO A 74 36.97 -19.28 -18.52
N LYS A 75 36.37 -18.47 -19.40
CA LYS A 75 36.61 -17.02 -19.49
C LYS A 75 35.70 -16.17 -18.59
N SER A 76 34.72 -16.77 -17.92
CA SER A 76 33.77 -16.10 -17.01
C SER A 76 33.85 -16.70 -15.59
N LYS A 77 35.07 -16.95 -15.10
CA LYS A 77 35.30 -17.47 -13.74
C LYS A 77 35.12 -16.44 -12.61
N SER A 78 34.76 -15.20 -12.95
CA SER A 78 34.33 -14.19 -11.99
C SER A 78 32.80 -14.16 -11.88
N LEU A 79 32.32 -13.57 -10.80
CA LEU A 79 30.95 -13.07 -10.71
C LEU A 79 30.79 -11.80 -11.57
N ASP A 80 29.54 -11.46 -11.88
CA ASP A 80 29.17 -10.23 -12.59
C ASP A 80 28.41 -9.24 -11.69
N ASP A 81 28.12 -8.03 -12.18
CA ASP A 81 27.47 -6.96 -11.42
C ASP A 81 26.08 -7.36 -10.87
N ILE A 82 25.41 -8.36 -11.47
CA ILE A 82 24.09 -8.85 -11.05
C ILE A 82 24.26 -9.89 -9.93
N ASP A 83 25.24 -10.80 -10.07
CA ASP A 83 25.63 -11.70 -8.97
C ASP A 83 26.09 -10.91 -7.73
N PHE A 84 26.89 -9.85 -7.91
CA PHE A 84 27.33 -8.98 -6.81
C PHE A 84 26.20 -8.17 -6.19
N ALA A 85 25.23 -7.68 -6.99
CA ALA A 85 24.04 -7.02 -6.44
C ALA A 85 23.23 -7.97 -5.52
N TYR A 86 23.10 -9.24 -5.88
CA TYR A 86 22.49 -10.24 -4.98
C TYR A 86 23.33 -10.50 -3.73
N LEU A 87 24.65 -10.69 -3.85
CA LEU A 87 25.53 -10.90 -2.70
C LEU A 87 25.49 -9.74 -1.71
N ASN A 88 25.43 -8.50 -2.21
CA ASN A 88 25.32 -7.32 -1.38
C ASN A 88 23.96 -7.26 -0.65
N TYR A 89 22.86 -7.51 -1.38
CA TYR A 89 21.53 -7.65 -0.78
C TYR A 89 21.52 -8.72 0.31
N TRP A 90 22.06 -9.91 0.02
CA TRP A 90 22.14 -11.04 0.95
C TRP A 90 22.89 -10.67 2.24
N LEU A 91 24.07 -10.03 2.15
CA LEU A 91 24.80 -9.54 3.33
C LEU A 91 24.00 -8.48 4.11
N ASN A 92 23.32 -7.57 3.41
CA ASN A 92 22.44 -6.58 4.04
C ASN A 92 21.25 -7.24 4.78
N THR A 93 20.70 -8.37 4.29
CA THR A 93 19.68 -9.13 5.06
C THR A 93 20.23 -9.65 6.39
N LYS A 94 21.50 -10.03 6.46
CA LYS A 94 22.11 -10.51 7.71
C LYS A 94 22.40 -9.33 8.64
N SER A 95 23.06 -8.29 8.11
CA SER A 95 23.40 -7.04 8.82
C SER A 95 22.18 -6.38 9.49
N LYS A 96 21.11 -6.13 8.71
CA LYS A 96 20.00 -5.26 9.12
C LYS A 96 18.90 -5.94 9.92
N ASN A 97 18.91 -7.27 10.04
CA ASN A 97 17.97 -8.02 10.89
C ASN A 97 18.42 -8.03 12.37
N SER A 98 18.87 -6.88 12.88
CA SER A 98 19.47 -6.74 14.22
C SER A 98 19.18 -5.37 14.83
N THR A 99 19.01 -5.35 16.16
CA THR A 99 18.96 -4.11 16.97
C THR A 99 20.32 -3.76 17.58
N ILE A 100 21.38 -4.49 17.24
CA ILE A 100 22.73 -4.30 17.80
C ILE A 100 23.40 -3.10 17.15
N ILE A 101 23.41 -1.97 17.87
CA ILE A 101 23.99 -0.67 17.45
C ILE A 101 25.50 -0.74 17.12
N TYR A 102 26.19 -1.79 17.58
CA TYR A 102 27.65 -1.98 17.45
C TYR A 102 28.02 -3.27 16.68
N GLY A 103 27.20 -3.68 15.73
CA GLY A 103 27.57 -4.73 14.77
C GLY A 103 28.62 -4.25 13.75
N LEU A 104 29.21 -5.19 13.00
CA LEU A 104 29.91 -4.86 11.76
C LEU A 104 28.91 -4.27 10.75
N SER A 105 29.35 -3.28 9.98
CA SER A 105 28.70 -2.89 8.73
C SER A 105 29.03 -3.88 7.60
N VAL A 106 28.29 -3.81 6.49
CA VAL A 106 28.62 -4.60 5.29
C VAL A 106 29.92 -4.12 4.65
N ASN A 107 30.24 -2.83 4.75
CA ASN A 107 31.54 -2.30 4.32
C ASN A 107 32.71 -2.81 5.18
N ASP A 108 32.59 -2.78 6.52
CA ASP A 108 33.63 -3.37 7.42
C ASP A 108 33.87 -4.85 7.09
N PHE A 109 32.78 -5.58 6.82
CA PHE A 109 32.85 -6.99 6.44
C PHE A 109 33.63 -7.19 5.15
N GLN A 110 33.30 -6.41 4.11
CA GLN A 110 33.99 -6.42 2.82
C GLN A 110 35.50 -6.15 2.95
N GLU A 111 35.88 -5.06 3.61
CA GLU A 111 37.29 -4.68 3.80
C GLU A 111 38.07 -5.78 4.53
N THR A 112 37.47 -6.38 5.56
CA THR A 112 38.13 -7.45 6.32
C THR A 112 38.32 -8.72 5.46
N ILE A 113 37.30 -9.18 4.72
CA ILE A 113 37.42 -10.42 3.94
C ILE A 113 38.31 -10.24 2.70
N GLY A 114 38.25 -9.09 2.02
CA GLY A 114 39.02 -8.81 0.81
C GLY A 114 40.54 -8.74 1.05
N HIS A 115 40.94 -8.32 2.26
CA HIS A 115 42.36 -8.25 2.65
C HIS A 115 42.91 -9.51 3.33
N ALA A 116 42.06 -10.41 3.83
CA ALA A 116 42.49 -11.55 4.67
C ALA A 116 42.18 -12.95 4.12
N GLU A 117 41.19 -13.11 3.23
CA GLU A 117 40.85 -14.42 2.67
C GLU A 117 41.55 -14.63 1.32
N ASN A 118 42.45 -15.61 1.24
CA ASN A 118 43.28 -15.87 0.05
C ASN A 118 42.49 -16.07 -1.27
N GLU A 119 41.23 -16.50 -1.19
CA GLU A 119 40.36 -16.70 -2.36
C GLU A 119 39.79 -15.40 -2.95
N PHE A 120 39.96 -14.27 -2.25
CA PHE A 120 39.46 -12.95 -2.65
C PHE A 120 40.56 -11.97 -3.07
N PHE A 121 41.85 -12.33 -3.04
CA PHE A 121 42.94 -11.40 -3.42
C PHE A 121 42.84 -10.88 -4.87
N ASP A 122 42.35 -11.70 -5.81
CA ASP A 122 42.11 -11.31 -7.21
C ASP A 122 40.69 -10.75 -7.45
N VAL A 123 39.91 -10.50 -6.39
CA VAL A 123 38.49 -10.11 -6.46
C VAL A 123 38.33 -8.63 -6.13
N TYR A 124 38.00 -7.84 -7.14
CA TYR A 124 37.72 -6.42 -6.98
C TYR A 124 36.35 -6.20 -6.31
N PHE A 125 36.33 -6.22 -4.98
CA PHE A 125 35.14 -5.95 -4.18
C PHE A 125 34.76 -4.46 -4.11
N ASP A 126 35.69 -3.53 -4.35
CA ASP A 126 35.44 -2.09 -4.22
C ASP A 126 34.21 -1.62 -5.04
N GLU A 127 33.38 -0.80 -4.40
CA GLU A 127 32.01 -0.43 -4.78
C GLU A 127 30.96 -1.58 -4.94
N LYS A 128 31.27 -2.85 -4.60
CA LYS A 128 30.35 -4.01 -4.82
C LYS A 128 29.53 -4.43 -3.61
N LEU A 129 30.11 -4.48 -2.41
CA LEU A 129 29.41 -4.81 -1.16
C LEU A 129 29.43 -3.58 -0.24
N TYR A 130 28.27 -3.15 0.22
CA TYR A 130 28.11 -1.89 0.95
C TYR A 130 26.75 -1.86 1.66
N ASP A 131 26.64 -1.04 2.71
CA ASP A 131 25.40 -0.86 3.43
C ASP A 131 24.39 -0.08 2.56
N ILE A 132 23.38 -0.80 2.05
CA ILE A 132 22.37 -0.30 1.12
C ILE A 132 21.52 0.78 1.80
N GLU A 133 21.03 1.80 1.09
CA GLU A 133 20.15 2.82 1.69
C GLU A 133 18.87 2.18 2.27
N GLU A 134 18.34 2.71 3.39
CA GLU A 134 17.27 2.04 4.14
C GLU A 134 15.95 1.92 3.35
N ASN A 135 15.62 2.93 2.54
CA ASN A 135 14.49 2.92 1.62
C ASN A 135 14.68 1.89 0.47
N VAL A 136 15.87 1.85 -0.14
CA VAL A 136 16.23 0.90 -1.20
C VAL A 136 16.11 -0.53 -0.67
N PHE A 137 16.66 -0.79 0.52
CA PHE A 137 16.59 -2.09 1.20
C PHE A 137 15.16 -2.49 1.60
N LYS A 138 14.36 -1.57 2.15
CA LYS A 138 12.92 -1.82 2.41
C LYS A 138 12.17 -2.23 1.14
N ASN A 139 12.49 -1.60 0.01
CA ASN A 139 11.91 -1.93 -1.29
C ASN A 139 12.42 -3.26 -1.88
N MET A 140 13.67 -3.64 -1.62
CA MET A 140 14.15 -5.01 -1.91
C MET A 140 13.38 -6.05 -1.09
N ASN A 141 13.22 -5.83 0.22
CA ASN A 141 12.49 -6.77 1.10
C ASN A 141 11.01 -6.92 0.70
N LEU A 142 10.38 -5.87 0.18
CA LEU A 142 9.02 -5.95 -0.38
C LEU A 142 8.96 -6.81 -1.65
N LEU A 143 9.94 -6.70 -2.56
CA LEU A 143 10.04 -7.59 -3.72
C LEU A 143 10.38 -9.04 -3.33
N ASP A 144 11.25 -9.22 -2.33
CA ASP A 144 11.61 -10.53 -1.79
C ASP A 144 10.40 -11.25 -1.20
N TYR A 145 9.62 -10.56 -0.35
CA TYR A 145 8.33 -11.02 0.15
C TYR A 145 7.38 -11.43 -0.99
N LEU A 146 7.28 -10.62 -2.05
CA LEU A 146 6.40 -10.93 -3.19
C LEU A 146 6.86 -12.21 -3.93
N TYR A 147 8.16 -12.36 -4.17
CA TYR A 147 8.72 -13.53 -4.86
C TYR A 147 8.67 -14.83 -4.01
N ASP A 148 8.75 -14.75 -2.69
CA ASP A 148 8.61 -15.93 -1.83
C ASP A 148 7.12 -16.30 -1.62
N ASN A 149 6.24 -15.32 -1.37
CA ASN A 149 4.82 -15.60 -1.07
C ASN A 149 3.98 -16.02 -2.28
N TYR A 150 4.26 -15.51 -3.50
CA TYR A 150 3.48 -15.93 -4.67
C TYR A 150 3.64 -17.45 -4.95
N GLY A 151 4.76 -18.06 -4.56
CA GLY A 151 4.99 -19.50 -4.65
C GLY A 151 4.25 -20.31 -3.57
N ILE A 152 4.05 -19.73 -2.38
CA ILE A 152 3.21 -20.31 -1.33
C ILE A 152 1.73 -20.30 -1.75
N ILE A 153 1.25 -19.17 -2.28
CA ILE A 153 -0.09 -19.06 -2.87
C ILE A 153 -0.25 -20.05 -4.04
N PHE A 154 0.77 -20.07 -4.91
CA PHE A 154 1.17 -21.18 -5.80
C PHE A 154 0.58 -22.52 -5.40
N LYS A 155 1.24 -23.02 -4.36
CA LYS A 155 1.07 -24.33 -3.76
C LYS A 155 -0.30 -24.50 -3.13
N ASN A 156 -0.76 -23.53 -2.32
CA ASN A 156 -2.00 -23.62 -1.57
C ASN A 156 -3.24 -23.76 -2.47
N ILE A 157 -3.23 -23.13 -3.65
CA ILE A 157 -4.30 -23.31 -4.66
C ILE A 157 -4.11 -24.66 -5.37
N SER A 158 -2.90 -24.96 -5.84
CA SER A 158 -2.60 -26.17 -6.64
C SER A 158 -2.74 -27.50 -5.89
N GLU A 159 -2.58 -27.50 -4.56
CA GLU A 159 -2.76 -28.69 -3.71
C GLU A 159 -4.23 -28.98 -3.39
N ASN A 160 -5.18 -28.10 -3.78
CA ASN A 160 -6.59 -28.42 -3.64
C ASN A 160 -7.07 -29.38 -4.75
N THR A 161 -7.67 -30.50 -4.32
CA THR A 161 -8.22 -31.57 -5.15
C THR A 161 -9.76 -31.60 -5.17
N GLU A 162 -10.42 -30.57 -4.65
CA GLU A 162 -11.88 -30.41 -4.71
C GLU A 162 -12.34 -30.15 -6.16
N GLU A 163 -13.47 -30.75 -6.56
CA GLU A 163 -14.08 -30.53 -7.88
C GLU A 163 -14.83 -29.19 -7.96
N GLU A 164 -15.12 -28.56 -6.82
CA GLU A 164 -15.77 -27.26 -6.72
C GLU A 164 -14.74 -26.11 -6.63
N LYS A 165 -15.10 -24.93 -7.15
CA LYS A 165 -14.25 -23.73 -7.06
C LYS A 165 -14.16 -23.23 -5.61
N ILE A 166 -12.98 -22.79 -5.20
CA ILE A 166 -12.71 -22.30 -3.84
C ILE A 166 -12.62 -20.78 -3.74
N SER A 167 -12.67 -20.26 -2.51
CA SER A 167 -12.26 -18.89 -2.20
C SER A 167 -10.75 -18.83 -2.05
N CYS A 168 -10.09 -18.13 -2.95
CA CYS A 168 -8.64 -17.94 -2.97
C CYS A 168 -8.19 -16.68 -2.22
N LEU A 169 -9.08 -15.69 -2.01
CA LEU A 169 -8.81 -14.40 -1.37
C LEU A 169 -8.15 -14.54 0.01
N GLN A 170 -8.52 -15.57 0.76
CA GLN A 170 -7.92 -15.91 2.07
C GLN A 170 -6.39 -16.15 2.00
N TYR A 171 -5.88 -16.59 0.85
CA TYR A 171 -4.44 -16.79 0.62
C TYR A 171 -3.77 -15.56 0.00
N THR A 172 -4.52 -14.71 -0.71
CA THR A 172 -3.96 -13.64 -1.55
C THR A 172 -4.09 -12.24 -0.99
N GLN A 173 -5.00 -11.99 -0.03
CA GLN A 173 -5.27 -10.65 0.51
C GLN A 173 -4.00 -9.92 1.01
N GLU A 174 -3.22 -10.55 1.90
CA GLU A 174 -1.99 -9.93 2.45
C GLU A 174 -0.94 -9.69 1.37
N PHE A 175 -0.81 -10.61 0.42
CA PHE A 175 0.10 -10.52 -0.72
C PHE A 175 -0.29 -9.37 -1.66
N ILE A 176 -1.58 -9.22 -1.98
CA ILE A 176 -2.13 -8.11 -2.76
C ILE A 176 -1.90 -6.78 -2.04
N ASP A 177 -2.09 -6.72 -0.71
CA ASP A 177 -1.88 -5.50 0.08
C ASP A 177 -0.39 -5.14 0.21
N ASN A 178 0.52 -6.11 0.24
CA ASN A 178 1.95 -5.85 0.10
C ASN A 178 2.33 -5.41 -1.32
N TYR A 179 1.70 -5.94 -2.38
CA TYR A 179 1.88 -5.42 -3.74
C TYR A 179 1.37 -3.97 -3.88
N LYS A 180 0.28 -3.58 -3.21
CA LYS A 180 -0.19 -2.18 -3.18
C LYS A 180 0.88 -1.23 -2.62
N LYS A 181 1.58 -1.63 -1.55
CA LYS A 181 2.73 -0.88 -0.96
C LYS A 181 3.92 -0.76 -1.93
N CYS A 182 4.05 -1.67 -2.89
CA CYS A 182 5.04 -1.58 -3.96
C CYS A 182 4.59 -0.62 -5.06
N ILE A 183 3.41 -0.87 -5.64
CA ILE A 183 2.96 -0.15 -6.84
C ILE A 183 2.68 1.33 -6.58
N ILE A 184 2.30 1.73 -5.36
CA ILE A 184 2.12 3.15 -4.99
C ILE A 184 3.43 3.96 -5.06
N GLN A 185 4.59 3.31 -4.94
CA GLN A 185 5.91 3.91 -5.13
C GLN A 185 6.33 4.00 -6.61
N CYS A 186 5.47 3.53 -7.52
CA CYS A 186 5.68 3.54 -8.97
C CYS A 186 4.65 4.41 -9.71
N PRO A 187 4.65 5.75 -9.50
CA PRO A 187 3.91 6.68 -10.36
C PRO A 187 4.50 6.78 -11.77
N ILE A 188 5.76 6.34 -11.96
CA ILE A 188 6.50 6.36 -13.22
C ILE A 188 7.29 5.04 -13.33
N ASP A 189 7.06 4.29 -14.41
CA ASP A 189 7.62 2.96 -14.69
C ASP A 189 9.16 2.88 -14.84
N ASP A 190 9.86 4.03 -14.83
CA ASP A 190 11.27 4.12 -15.26
C ASP A 190 12.30 3.95 -14.13
N THR A 191 11.90 3.92 -12.85
CA THR A 191 12.86 3.58 -11.79
C THR A 191 13.22 2.09 -11.83
N ASN A 192 14.43 1.73 -11.38
CA ASN A 192 14.89 0.35 -11.36
C ASN A 192 14.00 -0.55 -10.49
N PHE A 193 13.52 -0.04 -9.36
CA PHE A 193 12.53 -0.72 -8.52
C PHE A 193 11.23 -1.01 -9.29
N CYS A 194 10.74 -0.05 -10.07
CA CYS A 194 9.51 -0.21 -10.84
C CYS A 194 9.70 -1.16 -12.04
N LYS A 195 10.90 -1.20 -12.64
CA LYS A 195 11.28 -2.21 -13.64
C LYS A 195 11.28 -3.62 -13.05
N ALA A 196 11.85 -3.82 -11.86
CA ALA A 196 11.81 -5.10 -11.15
C ALA A 196 10.38 -5.50 -10.73
N LEU A 197 9.58 -4.56 -10.21
CA LEU A 197 8.17 -4.81 -9.86
C LEU A 197 7.30 -5.17 -11.08
N LYS A 198 7.60 -4.56 -12.24
CA LYS A 198 6.97 -4.86 -13.52
C LYS A 198 7.35 -6.25 -14.04
N HIS A 199 8.63 -6.63 -13.93
CA HIS A 199 9.09 -7.99 -14.21
C HIS A 199 8.41 -9.02 -13.30
N PHE A 200 8.32 -8.76 -11.99
CA PHE A 200 7.56 -9.59 -11.05
C PHE A 200 6.10 -9.74 -11.48
N LYS A 201 5.42 -8.64 -11.82
CA LYS A 201 4.02 -8.67 -12.29
C LYS A 201 3.85 -9.55 -13.53
N MET A 202 4.76 -9.45 -14.50
CA MET A 202 4.74 -10.26 -15.73
C MET A 202 4.92 -11.76 -15.44
N GLU A 203 5.83 -12.14 -14.55
CA GLU A 203 5.99 -13.54 -14.12
C GLU A 203 4.79 -14.04 -13.29
N TYR A 204 4.16 -13.19 -12.48
CA TYR A 204 2.93 -13.52 -11.77
C TYR A 204 1.76 -13.75 -12.72
N ASP A 205 1.45 -12.80 -13.59
CA ASP A 205 0.32 -12.89 -14.54
C ASP A 205 0.46 -14.12 -15.47
N LYS A 206 1.70 -14.45 -15.88
CA LYS A 206 2.03 -15.64 -16.69
C LYS A 206 1.83 -16.98 -15.96
N ILE A 207 1.91 -17.01 -14.63
CA ILE A 207 1.71 -18.23 -13.82
C ILE A 207 0.24 -18.33 -13.37
N PHE A 208 -0.40 -17.20 -13.07
CA PHE A 208 -1.72 -17.16 -12.46
C PHE A 208 -2.88 -17.01 -13.46
N PHE A 209 -2.65 -16.51 -14.69
CA PHE A 209 -3.73 -16.09 -15.59
C PHE A 209 -3.55 -16.42 -17.08
N ASN A 210 -2.80 -17.48 -17.39
CA ASN A 210 -2.81 -18.10 -18.71
C ASN A 210 -3.99 -19.10 -18.87
N GLU A 211 -4.17 -19.66 -20.06
CA GLU A 211 -5.14 -20.73 -20.32
C GLU A 211 -4.76 -22.01 -19.53
N GLY A 212 -5.73 -22.60 -18.80
CA GLY A 212 -5.49 -23.72 -17.89
C GLY A 212 -4.75 -23.31 -16.61
N SER A 213 -4.88 -22.05 -16.18
CA SER A 213 -4.17 -21.55 -14.99
C SER A 213 -4.86 -21.89 -13.68
N ILE A 214 -4.09 -22.00 -12.61
CA ILE A 214 -4.57 -22.36 -11.28
C ILE A 214 -5.70 -21.45 -10.74
N THR A 215 -5.81 -20.20 -11.22
CA THR A 215 -6.89 -19.31 -10.75
C THR A 215 -8.24 -19.64 -11.36
N GLU A 216 -8.30 -20.54 -12.36
CA GLU A 216 -9.57 -21.14 -12.82
C GLU A 216 -10.21 -22.01 -11.72
N GLN A 217 -9.46 -22.46 -10.71
CA GLN A 217 -10.00 -23.11 -9.51
C GLN A 217 -10.62 -22.11 -8.51
N CYS A 218 -10.39 -20.80 -8.67
CA CYS A 218 -10.93 -19.77 -7.78
C CYS A 218 -12.34 -19.32 -8.21
N MET A 219 -13.22 -19.05 -7.25
CA MET A 219 -14.48 -18.32 -7.47
C MET A 219 -14.24 -16.82 -7.69
N ASP A 220 -13.23 -16.30 -7.01
CA ASP A 220 -12.85 -14.89 -6.85
C ASP A 220 -11.69 -14.47 -7.76
N GLN A 221 -11.49 -15.20 -8.87
CA GLN A 221 -10.37 -15.06 -9.82
C GLN A 221 -10.04 -13.61 -10.22
N GLU A 222 -11.05 -12.75 -10.39
CA GLU A 222 -10.85 -11.34 -10.74
C GLU A 222 -10.15 -10.54 -9.63
N HIS A 223 -10.40 -10.86 -8.35
CA HIS A 223 -9.79 -10.18 -7.20
C HIS A 223 -8.32 -10.54 -6.99
N LEU A 224 -7.85 -11.65 -7.59
CA LEU A 224 -6.44 -12.02 -7.58
C LEU A 224 -5.59 -11.18 -8.56
N ARG A 225 -6.22 -10.41 -9.46
CA ARG A 225 -5.49 -9.53 -10.40
C ARG A 225 -4.74 -8.46 -9.62
N LEU A 226 -3.41 -8.48 -9.72
CA LEU A 226 -2.58 -7.43 -9.15
C LEU A 226 -2.99 -6.06 -9.73
N PRO A 227 -3.22 -5.02 -8.90
CA PRO A 227 -3.68 -3.72 -9.39
C PRO A 227 -2.60 -2.99 -10.22
N THR A 228 -2.98 -1.85 -10.79
CA THR A 228 -2.07 -0.83 -11.34
C THR A 228 -1.93 0.36 -10.38
N TYR A 229 -0.97 1.25 -10.64
CA TYR A 229 -0.84 2.51 -9.90
C TYR A 229 -2.13 3.35 -9.93
N LYS A 230 -2.89 3.30 -11.04
CA LYS A 230 -4.14 4.06 -11.18
C LYS A 230 -5.23 3.54 -10.24
N ASP A 231 -5.35 2.23 -10.10
CA ASP A 231 -6.42 1.62 -9.31
C ASP A 231 -6.23 1.94 -7.81
N VAL A 232 -4.98 1.87 -7.32
CA VAL A 232 -4.63 2.26 -5.96
C VAL A 232 -4.79 3.77 -5.75
N SER A 233 -4.18 4.59 -6.60
CA SER A 233 -4.20 6.07 -6.43
C SER A 233 -5.55 6.75 -6.71
N VAL A 234 -6.52 6.03 -7.29
CA VAL A 234 -7.93 6.42 -7.35
C VAL A 234 -8.71 5.91 -6.13
N GLY A 235 -8.46 4.66 -5.69
CA GLY A 235 -9.06 4.11 -4.47
C GLY A 235 -8.79 4.96 -3.22
N ASP A 236 -7.55 5.43 -3.05
CA ASP A 236 -7.18 6.33 -1.94
C ASP A 236 -7.96 7.66 -2.01
N LYS A 237 -8.14 8.23 -3.20
CA LYS A 237 -8.87 9.50 -3.38
C LYS A 237 -10.36 9.35 -3.11
N ILE A 238 -10.97 8.24 -3.53
CA ILE A 238 -12.37 7.91 -3.23
C ILE A 238 -12.54 7.70 -1.72
N THR A 239 -11.60 7.01 -1.07
CA THR A 239 -11.61 6.79 0.39
C THR A 239 -11.53 8.12 1.14
N ILE A 240 -10.56 8.98 0.82
CA ILE A 240 -10.41 10.30 1.43
C ILE A 240 -11.66 11.16 1.22
N ALA A 241 -12.23 11.17 0.01
CA ALA A 241 -13.47 11.90 -0.27
C ALA A 241 -14.67 11.35 0.53
N GLY A 242 -14.80 10.02 0.62
CA GLY A 242 -15.85 9.36 1.40
C GLY A 242 -15.76 9.65 2.89
N THR A 243 -14.57 9.56 3.49
CA THR A 243 -14.36 9.79 4.93
C THR A 243 -14.47 11.26 5.31
N ILE A 244 -14.03 12.20 4.46
CA ILE A 244 -14.06 13.64 4.78
C ILE A 244 -15.40 14.28 4.41
N LEU A 245 -15.93 14.03 3.21
CA LEU A 245 -17.12 14.72 2.70
C LEU A 245 -18.42 13.95 2.98
N GLY A 246 -18.38 12.62 3.09
CA GLY A 246 -19.55 11.79 3.41
C GLY A 246 -20.26 12.23 4.70
N PRO A 247 -19.55 12.41 5.82
CA PRO A 247 -20.12 12.96 7.05
C PRO A 247 -20.68 14.37 6.88
N SER A 248 -20.03 15.24 6.07
CA SER A 248 -20.51 16.61 5.82
C SER A 248 -21.87 16.60 5.12
N PHE A 249 -22.03 15.80 4.06
CA PHE A 249 -23.30 15.69 3.34
C PHE A 249 -24.39 15.03 4.19
N GLY A 250 -24.07 13.97 4.94
CA GLY A 250 -25.03 13.34 5.87
C GLY A 250 -25.51 14.29 6.96
N THR A 251 -24.60 15.06 7.56
CA THR A 251 -24.92 16.05 8.61
C THR A 251 -25.73 17.23 8.05
N LEU A 252 -25.43 17.69 6.83
CA LEU A 252 -26.21 18.74 6.16
C LEU A 252 -27.65 18.28 5.89
N PHE A 253 -27.85 17.10 5.32
CA PHE A 253 -29.19 16.56 5.09
C PHE A 253 -29.96 16.37 6.40
N ALA A 254 -29.35 15.77 7.42
CA ALA A 254 -29.97 15.60 8.73
C ALA A 254 -30.36 16.96 9.36
N SER A 255 -29.50 17.99 9.23
CA SER A 255 -29.77 19.33 9.73
C SER A 255 -30.95 20.02 9.03
N VAL A 256 -31.10 19.84 7.72
CA VAL A 256 -32.26 20.35 6.96
C VAL A 256 -33.56 19.67 7.39
N PHE A 257 -33.54 18.35 7.61
CA PHE A 257 -34.70 17.63 8.14
C PHE A 257 -35.06 18.07 9.56
N LEU A 258 -34.10 18.14 10.48
CA LEU A 258 -34.33 18.59 11.86
C LEU A 258 -34.82 20.04 11.92
N TYR A 259 -34.27 20.93 11.09
CA TYR A 259 -34.74 22.32 10.98
C TYR A 259 -36.21 22.42 10.56
N LYS A 260 -36.67 21.57 9.62
CA LYS A 260 -38.04 21.59 9.11
C LYS A 260 -39.06 20.86 10.01
N PHE A 261 -38.63 19.83 10.73
CA PHE A 261 -39.54 18.90 11.42
C PHE A 261 -39.38 18.83 12.95
N THR A 262 -38.50 19.62 13.57
CA THR A 262 -38.28 19.66 15.03
C THR A 262 -38.56 21.07 15.59
N PRO A 263 -39.11 21.24 16.81
CA PRO A 263 -39.40 22.55 17.41
C PRO A 263 -38.20 23.52 17.48
N PHE A 264 -36.98 23.02 17.35
CA PHE A 264 -35.76 23.81 17.26
C PHE A 264 -35.76 24.81 16.10
N GLY A 265 -36.40 24.50 14.96
CA GLY A 265 -36.55 25.45 13.85
C GLY A 265 -37.41 26.66 14.21
N GLN A 266 -38.51 26.44 14.93
CA GLN A 266 -39.37 27.52 15.45
C GLN A 266 -38.63 28.36 16.50
N TRP A 267 -37.82 27.74 17.37
CA TRP A 267 -36.97 28.43 18.34
C TRP A 267 -35.92 29.33 17.68
N ILE A 268 -35.28 28.88 16.59
CA ILE A 268 -34.35 29.70 15.80
C ILE A 268 -35.08 30.92 15.21
N HIS A 269 -36.25 30.74 14.60
CA HIS A 269 -37.04 31.85 14.07
C HIS A 269 -37.43 32.88 15.14
N ALA A 270 -37.88 32.42 16.32
CA ALA A 270 -38.20 33.28 17.44
C ALA A 270 -36.97 34.09 17.94
N LYS A 271 -35.80 33.45 17.96
CA LYS A 271 -34.54 34.08 18.40
C LYS A 271 -34.00 35.09 17.38
N ILE A 272 -34.12 34.82 16.08
CA ILE A 272 -33.79 35.78 15.00
C ILE A 272 -34.73 36.97 15.05
N ARG A 273 -36.04 36.75 15.26
CA ARG A 273 -37.03 37.85 15.42
C ARG A 273 -36.70 38.74 16.62
N ARG A 274 -36.18 38.17 17.72
CA ARG A 274 -35.79 38.88 18.96
C ARG A 274 -34.47 39.65 18.87
N ASN A 275 -33.64 39.40 17.85
CA ASN A 275 -32.40 40.14 17.60
C ASN A 275 -32.57 41.32 16.61
N LYS A 276 -33.77 41.50 16.04
CA LYS A 276 -34.18 42.80 15.49
C LYS A 276 -34.78 43.60 16.64
N GLY A 277 -33.99 44.52 17.19
CA GLY A 277 -34.43 45.39 18.27
C GLY A 277 -35.61 46.27 17.87
N GLU A 278 -36.40 46.66 18.86
CA GLU A 278 -37.51 47.60 18.70
C GLU A 278 -36.95 49.02 18.55
N ASP A 279 -37.25 49.69 17.43
CA ASP A 279 -37.49 51.14 17.47
C ASP A 279 -38.96 51.31 17.85
N SER A 280 -39.23 52.04 18.91
CA SER A 280 -40.58 52.24 19.45
C SER A 280 -40.83 53.71 19.80
N GLU A 281 -41.77 54.32 19.07
CA GLU A 281 -42.49 55.51 19.52
C GLU A 281 -43.99 55.20 19.60
N LEU A 282 -44.67 55.94 20.47
CA LEU A 282 -46.00 55.65 21.03
C LEU A 282 -47.12 55.85 19.97
N TYR A 283 -48.28 55.20 20.05
CA TYR A 283 -49.30 55.38 21.10
C TYR A 283 -50.27 54.19 21.27
N GLU A 284 -51.16 54.35 22.26
CA GLU A 284 -52.25 53.48 22.74
C GLU A 284 -53.29 53.09 21.64
N GLU A 285 -54.23 52.14 21.82
CA GLU A 285 -54.83 51.57 23.06
C GLU A 285 -55.46 50.16 22.82
N ASN A 286 -55.78 49.46 23.90
CA ASN A 286 -56.75 48.34 24.05
C ASN A 286 -56.57 47.00 23.28
N ASP A 287 -56.36 45.94 24.08
CA ASP A 287 -56.69 44.53 23.77
C ASP A 287 -58.22 44.32 23.79
N PRO A 288 -58.75 43.32 23.05
CA PRO A 288 -59.54 42.33 23.80
C PRO A 288 -59.30 40.86 23.42
N SER A 289 -58.97 40.08 24.43
CA SER A 289 -59.09 38.62 24.46
C SER A 289 -60.47 38.06 24.08
N PHE A 290 -60.50 36.75 23.75
CA PHE A 290 -61.65 36.02 23.19
C PHE A 290 -62.89 35.95 24.10
N LEU A 291 -64.06 36.11 23.45
CA LEU A 291 -65.35 35.45 23.72
C LEU A 291 -66.00 35.58 25.12
N ASN A 292 -67.06 36.41 25.18
CA ASN A 292 -68.25 36.30 26.04
C ASN A 292 -69.32 37.26 25.47
N ILE A 293 -70.65 37.08 25.57
CA ILE A 293 -71.52 35.92 25.81
C ILE A 293 -72.95 36.32 25.35
N SER A 294 -73.87 35.34 25.21
CA SER A 294 -75.34 35.49 25.08
C SER A 294 -75.96 36.21 23.88
N ASP A 295 -76.99 35.57 23.34
CA ASP A 295 -77.89 36.05 22.29
C ASP A 295 -78.74 37.25 22.72
N ASN A 296 -79.19 38.06 21.75
CA ASN A 296 -80.58 38.50 21.75
C ASN A 296 -81.09 38.76 20.32
N GLU A 297 -82.41 38.68 20.15
CA GLU A 297 -83.08 38.63 18.84
C GLU A 297 -83.74 39.99 18.44
N ILE A 298 -84.32 40.05 17.24
CA ILE A 298 -85.43 40.94 16.81
C ILE A 298 -85.10 42.38 16.30
N ILE A 299 -85.08 42.48 14.94
CA ILE A 299 -85.87 43.37 14.04
C ILE A 299 -85.89 44.91 14.29
N ASN A 300 -85.56 45.71 13.25
CA ASN A 300 -86.50 46.68 12.60
C ASN A 300 -85.92 47.50 11.39
N PHE A 301 -86.65 47.48 10.25
CA PHE A 301 -87.09 48.60 9.36
C PHE A 301 -86.07 49.61 8.75
N ASP A 302 -86.26 50.21 7.55
CA ASP A 302 -87.39 50.20 6.58
C ASP A 302 -86.97 50.49 5.10
N GLN A 303 -87.87 50.16 4.15
CA GLN A 303 -88.19 50.66 2.79
C GLN A 303 -87.19 51.07 1.66
N ASN A 304 -87.70 50.78 0.44
CA ASN A 304 -87.27 51.08 -0.97
C ASN A 304 -87.54 52.58 -1.37
N PRO A 305 -87.34 53.14 -2.61
CA PRO A 305 -87.36 52.52 -3.97
C PRO A 305 -86.47 53.08 -5.16
N TYR A 306 -86.24 52.23 -6.20
CA TYR A 306 -85.99 52.44 -7.67
C TYR A 306 -85.12 53.58 -8.29
N HIS A 307 -84.19 53.24 -9.22
CA HIS A 307 -84.27 53.43 -10.72
C HIS A 307 -82.93 53.29 -11.53
N ILE A 308 -82.98 52.59 -12.70
CA ILE A 308 -82.24 52.80 -14.00
C ILE A 308 -80.67 52.90 -13.97
N SER A 309 -79.85 51.92 -14.42
CA SER A 309 -79.47 51.47 -15.81
C SER A 309 -78.75 52.52 -16.70
N TYR A 310 -77.95 52.26 -17.75
CA TYR A 310 -77.71 51.12 -18.69
C TYR A 310 -76.27 51.31 -19.34
N ASP A 311 -75.64 50.59 -20.29
CA ASP A 311 -75.92 49.44 -21.20
C ASP A 311 -74.64 48.60 -21.59
N SER A 312 -74.09 48.71 -22.83
CA SER A 312 -73.14 47.76 -23.50
C SER A 312 -71.97 48.49 -24.25
N VAL A 313 -71.10 47.98 -25.15
CA VAL A 313 -70.92 46.79 -26.06
C VAL A 313 -69.38 46.68 -26.37
N VAL A 314 -68.66 45.65 -26.86
CA VAL A 314 -68.73 44.16 -27.07
C VAL A 314 -68.19 43.73 -28.47
N ASN A 315 -66.97 43.15 -28.51
CA ASN A 315 -66.37 42.17 -29.47
C ASN A 315 -66.16 42.57 -30.96
N SER A 316 -65.36 41.87 -31.79
CA SER A 316 -64.61 40.59 -31.62
C SER A 316 -63.16 40.69 -32.06
#